data_AF-I0X6Z0-F1
#
_entry.id   AF-I0X6Z0-F1
#
_cell.length_a   1.000
_cell.length_b   1.000
_cell.length_c   1.000
_cell.angle_alpha   90.00
_cell.angle_beta   90.00
_cell.angle_gamma   90.00
#
_symmetry.space_group_name_H-M   'P 1'
#
loop_
_entity.id
_entity.type
_entity.pdbx_description
1 polymer ?
#
loop_
_entity_poly.entity_id
_entity_poly.type
_entity_poly.pdbx_seq_one_letter_code
_entity_poly.pdbx_strand_id
1 'polypeptide(L)'
;MNYGAIKKIDVANGEGVRVSLFVSGCRNACKGCFQPETWNFHFGNVFSAETEEEIIKALEPEHISGLSILGGEPFEEENQEVLAPFCEKNQKNLSQQNYLVLDGLYLRQRPDKRRPQIH
;
A
#
# COMPACT_ATOMS: atom_id res chain seq x y z
N MET A 1 7.96 0.25 -11.52
CA MET A 1 6.52 0.47 -11.26
C MET A 1 6.14 1.94 -11.44
N ASN A 2 4.96 2.20 -12.02
CA ASN A 2 4.28 3.49 -11.91
C ASN A 2 3.09 3.39 -10.93
N TYR A 3 2.58 4.54 -10.50
CA TYR A 3 1.41 4.64 -9.62
C TYR A 3 0.45 5.74 -10.09
N GLY A 4 -0.85 5.52 -9.90
CA GLY A 4 -1.88 6.49 -10.26
C GLY A 4 -2.04 7.59 -9.21
N ALA A 5 -2.00 7.25 -7.93
CA ALA A 5 -2.21 8.21 -6.85
C ALA A 5 -1.59 7.79 -5.51
N ILE A 6 -1.28 8.79 -4.68
CA ILE A 6 -1.00 8.63 -3.25
C ILE A 6 -2.02 9.47 -2.48
N LYS A 7 -2.78 8.83 -1.59
CA LYS A 7 -3.67 9.52 -0.65
C LYS A 7 -3.04 9.49 0.74
N LYS A 8 -2.73 10.66 1.30
CA LYS A 8 -2.05 10.77 2.60
C LYS A 8 -3.00 10.62 3.80
N ILE A 9 -4.29 10.85 3.58
CA ILE A 9 -5.37 10.68 4.56
C ILE A 9 -6.48 9.91 3.87
N ASP A 10 -6.56 8.62 4.17
CA ASP A 10 -7.52 7.70 3.58
C ASP A 10 -8.20 6.87 4.66
N VAL A 11 -9.53 6.94 4.71
CA VAL A 11 -10.36 6.19 5.66
C VAL A 11 -11.20 5.11 4.97
N ALA A 12 -11.07 4.97 3.65
CA ALA A 12 -11.85 4.03 2.86
C ALA A 12 -11.11 2.70 2.65
N ASN A 13 -9.78 2.70 2.65
CA ASN A 13 -8.96 1.56 2.22
C ASN A 13 -8.24 0.87 3.38
N GLY A 14 -8.98 0.56 4.43
CA GLY A 14 -8.50 -0.18 5.60
C GLY A 14 -8.94 0.47 6.92
N GLU A 15 -8.60 -0.19 8.03
CA GLU A 15 -8.94 0.32 9.36
C GLU A 15 -8.07 1.52 9.75
N GLY A 16 -8.70 2.53 10.36
CA GLY A 16 -8.07 3.77 10.77
C GLY A 16 -7.83 4.75 9.63
N VAL A 17 -7.05 5.82 9.90
CA VAL A 17 -6.60 6.75 8.87
C VAL A 17 -5.32 6.21 8.27
N ARG A 18 -5.26 6.03 6.95
CA ARG A 18 -4.15 5.36 6.28
C ARG A 18 -3.55 6.27 5.20
N VAL A 19 -2.29 6.01 4.87
CA VAL A 19 -1.72 6.42 3.60
C VAL A 19 -2.03 5.31 2.60
N SER A 20 -2.52 5.65 1.42
CA SER A 20 -2.86 4.68 0.37
C SER A 20 -2.06 4.96 -0.90
N LEU A 21 -1.33 3.96 -1.37
CA LEU A 21 -0.64 3.94 -2.65
C LEU A 21 -1.47 3.15 -3.67
N PHE A 22 -1.89 3.81 -4.74
CA PHE A 22 -2.62 3.21 -5.85
C PHE A 22 -1.66 2.93 -7.01
N VAL A 23 -1.22 1.68 -7.16
CA VAL A 23 -0.26 1.26 -8.19
C VAL A 23 -0.91 1.21 -9.57
N SER A 24 -0.07 1.29 -10.60
CA SER A 24 -0.46 1.06 -11.99
C SER A 24 0.02 -0.33 -12.44
N GLY A 25 -0.56 -0.85 -13.52
CA GLY A 25 -0.32 -2.19 -14.03
C GLY A 25 -1.30 -3.21 -13.45
N CYS A 26 -2.11 -3.82 -14.33
CA CYS A 26 -2.99 -4.92 -13.99
C CYS A 26 -3.40 -5.67 -15.26
N ARG A 27 -3.02 -6.95 -15.37
CA ARG A 27 -3.37 -7.82 -16.50
C ARG A 27 -4.79 -8.39 -16.40
N ASN A 28 -5.39 -8.37 -15.22
CA ASN A 28 -6.71 -8.98 -14.98
C ASN A 28 -7.82 -8.27 -15.77
N ALA A 29 -7.68 -6.96 -15.99
CA ALA A 29 -8.59 -6.15 -16.81
C ALA A 29 -10.09 -6.44 -16.54
N CYS A 30 -10.46 -6.47 -15.25
CA CYS A 30 -11.77 -6.95 -14.80
C CYS A 30 -12.94 -6.25 -15.50
N LYS A 31 -13.99 -7.01 -15.81
CA LYS A 31 -15.26 -6.43 -16.27
C LYS A 31 -15.83 -5.51 -15.18
N GLY A 32 -16.06 -4.24 -15.53
CA GLY A 32 -16.55 -3.23 -14.57
C GLY A 32 -15.47 -2.72 -13.61
N CYS A 33 -14.20 -2.81 -13.97
CA CYS A 33 -13.11 -2.21 -13.20
C CYS A 33 -13.39 -0.72 -12.93
N PHE A 34 -13.20 -0.30 -11.68
CA PHE A 34 -13.42 1.08 -11.24
C PHE A 34 -12.39 2.06 -11.80
N GLN A 35 -11.18 1.57 -12.13
CA GLN A 35 -10.06 2.37 -12.64
C GLN A 35 -9.38 1.66 -13.81
N PRO A 36 -10.05 1.51 -14.97
CA PRO A 36 -9.49 0.77 -16.11
C PRO A 36 -8.19 1.38 -16.66
N GLU A 37 -7.91 2.65 -16.39
CA GLU A 37 -6.65 3.31 -16.73
C GLU A 37 -5.43 2.66 -16.06
N THR A 38 -5.61 2.03 -14.88
CA THR A 38 -4.52 1.37 -14.16
C THR A 38 -4.14 0.02 -14.77
N TRP A 39 -4.83 -0.46 -15.82
CA TRP A 39 -4.38 -1.64 -16.57
C TRP A 39 -3.05 -1.37 -17.29
N ASN A 40 -2.79 -0.12 -17.66
CA ASN A 40 -1.53 0.28 -18.26
C ASN A 40 -0.44 0.41 -17.18
N PHE A 41 0.62 -0.39 -17.29
CA PHE A 41 1.80 -0.36 -16.41
C PHE A 41 2.53 0.98 -16.37
N HIS A 42 2.35 1.82 -17.39
CA HIS A 42 2.95 3.16 -17.47
C HIS A 42 1.98 4.28 -17.10
N PHE A 43 0.78 3.98 -16.62
CA PHE A 43 -0.17 5.01 -16.19
C PHE A 43 0.34 5.77 -14.95
N GLY A 44 0.09 7.08 -14.90
CA GLY A 44 0.43 7.92 -13.75
C GLY A 44 1.92 8.26 -13.67
N ASN A 45 2.45 8.27 -12.45
CA ASN A 45 3.80 8.74 -12.15
C ASN A 45 4.76 7.58 -11.88
N VAL A 46 6.05 7.76 -12.19
CA VAL A 46 7.09 6.78 -11.84
C VAL A 46 7.29 6.77 -10.33
N PHE A 47 7.34 5.57 -9.73
CA PHE A 47 7.71 5.43 -8.32
C PHE A 47 9.23 5.66 -8.18
N SER A 48 9.61 6.79 -7.60
CA SER A 48 11.01 7.21 -7.43
C SER A 48 11.46 7.17 -5.95
N ALA A 49 12.74 7.46 -5.69
CA ALA A 49 13.25 7.60 -4.33
C ALA A 49 12.55 8.75 -3.58
N GLU A 50 12.24 9.85 -4.27
CA GLU A 50 11.48 10.98 -3.71
C GLU A 50 10.04 10.56 -3.37
N THR A 51 9.45 9.67 -4.16
CA THR A 51 8.12 9.11 -3.89
C THR A 51 8.15 8.22 -2.64
N GLU A 52 9.18 7.39 -2.49
CA GLU A 52 9.40 6.60 -1.27
C GLU A 52 9.49 7.53 -0.04
N GLU A 53 10.32 8.58 -0.10
CA GLU A 53 10.45 9.56 0.99
C GLU A 53 9.13 10.27 1.32
N GLU A 54 8.34 10.63 0.31
CA GLU A 54 7.03 11.23 0.48
C GLU A 54 6.08 10.30 1.27
N ILE A 55 6.05 9.02 0.91
CA ILE A 55 5.19 8.03 1.57
C ILE A 55 5.64 7.83 3.03
N ILE A 56 6.94 7.69 3.27
CA ILE A 56 7.47 7.52 4.63
C ILE A 56 7.14 8.73 5.50
N LYS A 57 7.34 9.94 4.99
CA LYS A 57 6.97 11.17 5.72
C LYS A 57 5.48 11.25 6.01
N ALA A 58 4.63 10.81 5.07
CA ALA A 58 3.18 10.77 5.28
C ALA A 58 2.76 9.74 6.35
N LEU A 59 3.60 8.75 6.65
CA LEU A 59 3.35 7.70 7.64
C LEU A 59 3.83 8.07 9.06
N GLU A 60 4.60 9.15 9.22
CA GLU A 60 5.13 9.64 10.51
C GLU A 60 4.07 10.10 11.53
N PRO A 61 2.97 10.79 11.15
CA PRO A 61 2.02 11.29 12.14
C PRO A 61 1.33 10.18 12.93
N GLU A 62 1.22 10.33 14.25
CA GLU A 62 0.70 9.28 15.16
C GLU A 62 -0.75 8.84 14.87
N HIS A 63 -1.57 9.70 14.25
CA HIS A 63 -2.95 9.38 13.90
C HIS A 63 -3.07 8.50 12.65
N ILE A 64 -2.00 8.36 11.88
CA ILE A 64 -1.95 7.43 10.75
C ILE A 64 -1.78 6.03 11.32
N SER A 65 -2.55 5.08 10.79
CA SER A 65 -2.64 3.67 11.19
C SER A 65 -1.89 2.73 10.22
N GLY A 66 -1.40 3.29 9.11
CA GLY A 66 -0.38 2.68 8.27
C GLY A 66 -0.60 2.82 6.78
N LEU A 67 0.03 1.92 6.02
CA LEU A 67 0.06 1.96 4.56
C LEU A 67 -0.90 0.95 3.94
N SER A 68 -1.71 1.39 2.98
CA SER A 68 -2.47 0.52 2.09
C SER A 68 -1.88 0.55 0.69
N ILE A 69 -1.72 -0.61 0.07
CA ILE A 69 -1.23 -0.75 -1.30
C ILE A 69 -2.33 -1.45 -2.10
N LEU A 70 -2.84 -0.76 -3.12
CA LEU A 70 -4.00 -1.17 -3.92
C LEU A 70 -3.89 -0.53 -5.31
N GLY A 71 -4.94 -0.55 -6.13
CA GLY A 71 -4.99 0.16 -7.41
C GLY A 71 -5.16 -0.80 -8.57
N GLY A 72 -4.16 -0.90 -9.45
CA GLY A 72 -4.04 -2.00 -10.41
C GLY A 72 -3.91 -3.34 -9.68
N GLU A 73 -2.83 -4.06 -9.90
CA GLU A 73 -2.56 -5.31 -9.17
C GLU A 73 -1.19 -5.21 -8.49
N PRO A 74 -1.14 -4.99 -7.16
CA PRO A 74 0.11 -4.94 -6.40
C PRO A 74 1.00 -6.17 -6.55
N PHE A 75 0.41 -7.33 -6.88
CA PHE A 75 1.14 -8.59 -7.06
C PHE A 75 1.62 -8.86 -8.49
N GLU A 76 1.45 -7.94 -9.44
CA GLU A 76 2.15 -8.05 -10.74
C GLU A 76 3.68 -8.05 -10.51
N GLU A 77 4.41 -8.81 -11.33
CA GLU A 77 5.86 -8.96 -11.22
C GLU A 77 6.57 -7.59 -11.23
N GLU A 78 6.20 -6.70 -12.15
CA GLU A 78 6.75 -5.35 -12.29
C GLU A 78 6.49 -4.43 -11.07
N ASN A 79 5.43 -4.74 -10.31
CA ASN A 79 5.08 -4.02 -9.09
C ASN A 79 5.84 -4.60 -7.89
N GLN A 80 5.93 -5.93 -7.79
CA GLN A 80 6.66 -6.60 -6.72
C GLN A 80 8.16 -6.27 -6.71
N GLU A 81 8.79 -6.12 -7.88
CA GLU A 81 10.20 -5.70 -8.02
C GLU A 81 10.51 -4.40 -7.26
N VAL A 82 9.53 -3.51 -7.12
CA VAL A 82 9.67 -2.24 -6.40
C VAL A 82 9.08 -2.32 -4.99
N LEU A 83 7.90 -2.91 -4.84
CA LEU A 83 7.15 -2.92 -3.58
C LEU A 83 7.79 -3.79 -2.51
N ALA A 84 8.30 -4.98 -2.87
CA ALA A 84 8.92 -5.90 -1.92
C ALA A 84 10.14 -5.28 -1.21
N PRO A 85 11.17 -4.76 -1.93
CA PRO A 85 12.31 -4.15 -1.26
C PRO A 85 11.94 -2.87 -0.50
N PHE A 86 10.99 -2.07 -1.01
CA PHE A 86 10.46 -0.91 -0.28
C PHE A 86 9.85 -1.33 1.07
N CYS A 87 9.00 -2.37 1.08
CA CYS A 87 8.34 -2.84 2.30
C CYS A 87 9.33 -3.47 3.29
N GLU A 88 10.33 -4.20 2.80
CA GLU A 88 11.38 -4.82 3.62
C GLU A 88 12.28 -3.76 4.26
N LYS A 89 12.81 -2.83 3.46
CA LYS A 89 13.66 -1.71 3.91
C LYS A 89 12.99 -0.88 5.00
N ASN A 90 11.70 -0.62 4.85
CA ASN A 90 10.96 0.28 5.72
C ASN A 90 10.18 -0.42 6.83
N GLN A 91 10.36 -1.73 7.01
CA GLN A 91 9.64 -2.53 8.01
C GLN A 91 9.77 -1.99 9.44
N LYS A 92 10.88 -1.32 9.79
CA LYS A 92 11.08 -0.72 11.13
C LYS A 92 10.26 0.57 11.32
N ASN A 93 10.31 1.48 10.36
CA ASN A 93 9.50 2.72 10.36
C ASN A 93 8.02 2.37 10.32
N LEU A 94 7.71 1.27 9.64
CA LEU A 94 6.36 0.73 9.50
C LEU A 94 6.04 -0.31 10.58
N SER A 95 6.89 -0.51 11.58
CA SER A 95 6.61 -1.51 12.62
C SER A 95 5.49 -1.09 13.57
N GLN A 96 5.20 0.20 13.66
CA GLN A 96 3.99 0.74 14.29
C GLN A 96 2.79 0.77 13.32
N GLN A 97 3.03 0.63 12.01
CA GLN A 97 2.08 0.88 10.93
C GLN A 97 1.87 -0.36 10.06
N ASN A 98 0.71 -1.02 10.16
CA ASN A 98 0.49 -2.26 9.39
C ASN A 98 0.46 -2.01 7.87
N TYR A 99 0.92 -2.98 7.07
CA TYR A 99 0.65 -3.04 5.62
C TYR A 99 -0.69 -3.71 5.38
N LEU A 100 -1.50 -3.12 4.50
CA LEU A 100 -2.70 -3.75 3.98
C LEU A 100 -2.63 -3.75 2.44
N VAL A 101 -2.52 -4.93 1.83
CA VAL A 101 -2.60 -5.07 0.38
C VAL A 101 -4.00 -5.59 0.04
N LEU A 102 -4.78 -4.77 -0.68
CA LEU A 102 -6.16 -5.09 -1.04
C LEU A 102 -6.24 -5.43 -2.53
N ASP A 103 -6.21 -6.74 -2.83
CA ASP A 103 -6.67 -7.35 -4.08
C ASP A 103 -6.92 -8.85 -3.87
N GLY A 104 -5.96 -9.57 -3.28
CA GLY A 104 -6.14 -10.98 -2.96
C GLY A 104 -4.85 -11.56 -2.39
N LEU A 105 -4.76 -11.60 -1.06
CA LEU A 105 -3.69 -12.21 -0.26
C LEU A 105 -2.30 -11.52 -0.23
N TYR A 106 -2.11 -10.61 0.75
CA TYR A 106 -1.23 -10.96 1.88
C TYR A 106 -1.61 -10.20 3.17
N LEU A 107 -2.12 -10.94 4.15
CA LEU A 107 -2.28 -10.48 5.53
C LEU A 107 -0.95 -10.71 6.28
N ARG A 108 -0.40 -9.67 6.90
CA ARG A 108 0.41 -9.87 8.11
C ARG A 108 -0.15 -9.04 9.25
N GLN A 109 -1.21 -9.58 9.86
CA GLN A 109 -1.59 -9.20 11.22
C GLN A 109 -0.42 -9.56 12.15
N ARG A 110 0.15 -8.58 12.87
CA ARG A 110 0.90 -8.90 14.09
C ARG A 110 -0.13 -9.23 15.18
N PRO A 111 0.01 -10.33 15.92
CA PRO A 111 -0.77 -10.49 17.14
C PRO A 111 -0.33 -9.40 18.11
N ASP A 112 -1.29 -8.59 18.54
CA ASP A 112 -1.17 -7.69 19.68
C ASP A 112 -0.71 -8.51 20.90
N LYS A 113 0.56 -8.36 21.29
CA LYS A 113 1.10 -8.97 22.52
C LYS A 113 0.63 -8.26 23.79
N ARG A 114 -0.37 -7.37 23.72
CA ARG A 114 -0.86 -6.57 24.86
C ARG A 114 -2.36 -6.69 25.14
N ARG A 115 -3.01 -7.81 24.81
CA ARG A 115 -4.26 -8.18 25.48
C ARG A 115 -3.95 -9.09 26.68
N PRO A 116 -4.19 -8.64 27.93
CA PRO A 116 -4.20 -9.57 29.04
C PRO A 116 -5.32 -10.59 28.79
N GLN A 117 -4.99 -11.88 28.84
CA GLN A 117 -6.01 -12.92 28.92
C GLN A 117 -6.75 -12.72 30.24
N ILE A 118 -7.98 -12.21 30.16
CA ILE A 118 -8.90 -12.23 31.28
C ILE A 118 -9.34 -13.69 31.41
N HIS A 119 -9.04 -14.29 32.56
CA HIS A 119 -9.41 -15.66 32.93
C HIS A 119 -10.92 -15.87 32.95
#